data_AF-A0A534RYB6-F1
#
_entry.id   AF-A0A534RYB6-F1
#
_cell.length_a   1.000
_cell.length_b   1.000
_cell.length_c   1.000
_cell.angle_alpha   90.00
_cell.angle_beta   90.00
_cell.angle_gamma   90.00
#
_symmetry.space_group_name_H-M   'P 1'
#
loop_
_entity.id
_entity.type
_entity.pdbx_description
1 polymer ?
#
loop_
_entity_poly.entity_id
_entity_poly.type
_entity_poly.pdbx_seq_one_letter_code
_entity_poly.pdbx_strand_id
1 'polypeptide(L)'
;MLDILSRDIDPAVRGNAIFALGEIGDRAALPALDAFAKDGQGDVLRRLAVEAARKIRDRPAPPVVPPSLAVDRKPPESNATR
;
A
#
# COMPACT_ATOMS: atom_id res chain seq x y z
N MET A 1 5.36 3.94 9.47
CA MET A 1 5.54 4.83 8.30
C MET A 1 6.72 4.30 7.51
N LEU A 2 6.53 3.86 6.26
CA LEU A 2 7.60 3.25 5.45
C LEU A 2 8.48 4.36 4.87
N ASP A 3 9.61 4.63 5.51
CA ASP A 3 10.56 5.71 5.19
C ASP A 3 11.46 5.41 3.96
N ILE A 4 11.12 4.38 3.20
CA ILE A 4 11.96 3.86 2.11
C ILE A 4 11.95 4.79 0.88
N LEU A 5 11.01 5.74 0.83
CA LEU A 5 10.90 6.74 -0.24
C LEU A 5 11.61 8.07 0.08
N SER A 6 12.33 8.14 1.20
CA SER A 6 13.03 9.35 1.62
C SER A 6 14.20 9.74 0.71
N ARG A 7 14.54 11.03 0.74
CA ARG A 7 15.51 11.65 -0.19
C ARG A 7 16.94 11.15 0.01
N ASP A 8 17.24 10.61 1.19
CA ASP A 8 18.58 10.15 1.59
C ASP A 8 18.90 8.71 1.16
N ILE A 9 17.93 7.99 0.58
CA ILE A 9 18.14 6.62 0.09
C ILE A 9 18.62 6.64 -1.36
N ASP A 10 19.52 5.73 -1.73
CA ASP A 10 19.99 5.57 -3.11
C ASP A 10 18.81 5.49 -4.11
N PRO A 11 18.82 6.27 -5.22
CA PRO A 11 17.77 6.24 -6.23
C PRO A 11 17.46 4.84 -6.79
N ALA A 12 18.46 3.95 -6.91
CA ALA A 12 18.27 2.59 -7.37
C ALA A 12 17.47 1.76 -6.35
N VAL A 13 17.74 1.93 -5.05
CA VAL A 13 17.00 1.28 -3.97
C VAL A 13 15.55 1.76 -3.95
N ARG A 14 15.31 3.07 -4.13
CA ARG A 14 13.96 3.63 -4.27
C ARG A 14 13.21 3.06 -5.47
N GLY A 15 13.89 2.92 -6.62
CA GLY A 15 13.33 2.30 -7.81
C GLY A 15 12.90 0.85 -7.55
N ASN A 16 13.76 0.06 -6.93
CA ASN A 16 13.46 -1.34 -6.59
C ASN A 16 12.27 -1.46 -5.64
N ALA A 17 12.18 -0.57 -4.63
CA ALA A 17 11.05 -0.57 -3.71
C ALA A 17 9.72 -0.24 -4.42
N ILE A 18 9.70 0.79 -5.27
CA ILE A 18 8.51 1.17 -6.06
C ILE A 18 8.10 0.01 -6.98
N PHE A 19 9.06 -0.60 -7.66
CA PHE A 19 8.81 -1.75 -8.54
C PHE A 19 8.21 -2.92 -7.76
N ALA A 20 8.82 -3.30 -6.64
CA ALA A 20 8.33 -4.39 -5.79
C ALA A 20 6.91 -4.15 -5.28
N LEU A 21 6.58 -2.91 -4.87
CA LEU A 21 5.21 -2.57 -4.45
C LEU A 21 4.20 -2.77 -5.58
N GLY A 22 4.56 -2.41 -6.81
CA GLY A 22 3.74 -2.64 -8.00
C GLY A 22 3.51 -4.11 -8.29
N GLU A 23 4.54 -4.94 -8.14
CA GLU A 23 4.46 -6.40 -8.34
C GLU A 23 3.67 -7.11 -7.22
N ILE A 24 3.78 -6.63 -5.98
CA ILE A 24 3.01 -7.17 -4.84
C ILE A 24 1.52 -6.94 -5.05
N GLY A 25 1.11 -5.79 -5.60
CA GLY A 25 -0.30 -5.50 -5.85
C GLY A 25 -1.08 -5.01 -4.62
N ASP A 26 -0.39 -4.64 -3.53
CA ASP A 26 -1.05 -4.19 -2.30
C ASP A 26 -1.68 -2.80 -2.49
N ARG A 27 -3.01 -2.72 -2.36
CA ARG A 27 -3.76 -1.48 -2.45
C ARG A 27 -3.39 -0.46 -1.37
N ALA A 28 -2.86 -0.91 -0.23
CA ALA A 28 -2.37 -0.01 0.82
C ALA A 28 -1.18 0.85 0.36
N ALA A 29 -0.48 0.45 -0.70
CA ALA A 29 0.63 1.21 -1.28
C ALA A 29 0.17 2.37 -2.19
N LEU A 30 -1.09 2.36 -2.66
CA LEU A 30 -1.58 3.36 -3.63
C LEU A 30 -1.42 4.81 -3.15
N PRO A 31 -1.79 5.18 -1.90
CA PRO A 31 -1.64 6.57 -1.44
C PRO A 31 -0.18 7.04 -1.46
N ALA A 32 0.76 6.15 -1.09
CA ALA A 32 2.19 6.47 -1.08
C ALA A 32 2.75 6.61 -2.50
N LEU A 33 2.37 5.70 -3.41
CA LEU A 33 2.78 5.75 -4.81
C LEU A 33 2.20 6.97 -5.55
N ASP A 34 0.94 7.31 -5.30
CA ASP A 34 0.29 8.49 -5.89
C ASP A 34 0.90 9.81 -5.39
N ALA A 35 1.23 9.89 -4.10
CA ALA A 35 1.94 11.04 -3.54
C ALA A 35 3.35 11.16 -4.15
N PHE A 36 4.07 10.05 -4.25
CA PHE A 36 5.40 10.04 -4.86
C PHE A 36 5.36 10.37 -6.36
N ALA A 37 4.33 9.93 -7.10
CA ALA A 37 4.15 10.28 -8.50
C ALA A 37 3.94 11.80 -8.72
N LYS A 38 3.35 12.50 -7.75
CA LYS A 38 3.13 13.95 -7.82
C LYS A 38 4.38 14.73 -7.45
N ASP A 39 4.93 14.47 -6.27
CA ASP A 39 5.92 15.35 -5.63
C ASP A 39 7.29 14.66 -5.39
N GLY A 40 7.45 13.42 -5.84
CA GLY A 40 8.68 12.64 -5.71
C GLY A 40 9.84 13.20 -6.54
N GLN A 41 11.06 12.91 -6.11
CA GLN A 41 12.27 13.36 -6.80
C GLN A 41 12.69 12.35 -7.87
N GLY A 42 13.02 12.84 -9.07
CA GLY A 42 13.50 12.04 -10.19
C GLY A 42 12.37 11.59 -11.13
N ASP A 43 12.41 12.07 -12.37
CA ASP A 43 11.36 11.80 -13.37
C ASP A 43 11.19 10.31 -13.67
N VAL A 44 12.30 9.55 -13.66
CA VAL A 44 12.27 8.10 -13.86
C VAL A 44 11.51 7.41 -12.72
N LEU A 45 11.78 7.79 -11.46
CA LEU A 45 11.12 7.21 -10.29
C LEU A 45 9.64 7.60 -10.22
N ARG A 46 9.29 8.83 -10.62
CA ARG A 46 7.89 9.26 -10.73
C ARG A 46 7.12 8.43 -11.75
N ARG A 47 7.68 8.21 -12.95
CA ARG A 47 7.08 7.35 -13.97
C ARG A 47 6.91 5.91 -13.47
N LEU A 48 7.92 5.40 -12.75
CA LEU A 48 7.87 4.07 -12.14
C LEU A 48 6.76 3.98 -11.09
N ALA A 49 6.55 5.03 -10.29
CA ALA A 49 5.48 5.08 -9.30
C ALA A 49 4.08 5.11 -9.94
N VAL A 50 3.91 5.86 -11.03
CA VAL A 50 2.67 5.84 -11.82
C VAL A 50 2.38 4.45 -12.36
N GLU A 51 3.39 3.78 -12.93
CA GLU A 51 3.25 2.44 -13.48
C GLU A 51 2.95 1.40 -12.40
N ALA A 52 3.63 1.46 -11.26
CA ALA A 52 3.37 0.59 -10.12
C ALA A 52 1.93 0.78 -9.59
N ALA A 53 1.46 2.03 -9.46
CA ALA A 53 0.10 2.32 -9.05
C ALA A 53 -0.93 1.80 -10.06
N ARG A 54 -0.65 1.92 -11.37
CA ARG A 54 -1.48 1.35 -12.43
C ARG A 54 -1.56 -0.17 -12.32
N LYS A 55 -0.42 -0.86 -12.16
CA LYS A 55 -0.37 -2.32 -11.98
C LYS A 55 -1.21 -2.79 -10.80
N ILE A 56 -1.12 -2.13 -9.64
CA ILE A 56 -1.92 -2.46 -8.46
C ILE A 56 -3.43 -2.29 -8.73
N ARG A 57 -3.82 -1.26 -9.49
CA ARG A 57 -5.23 -1.02 -9.85
C ARG A 57 -5.75 -2.08 -10.83
N ASP A 58 -4.94 -2.46 -11.81
CA ASP A 58 -5.30 -3.44 -12.85
C ASP A 58 -5.31 -4.88 -12.32
N ARG A 59 -4.37 -5.21 -11.43
CA ARG A 59 -4.23 -6.53 -10.81
C ARG A 59 -3.92 -6.35 -9.32
N PRO A 60 -4.94 -6.09 -8.47
CA PRO A 60 -4.74 -6.04 -7.04
C PRO A 60 -4.35 -7.42 -6.52
N ALA A 61 -3.56 -7.45 -5.45
CA ALA A 61 -3.31 -8.67 -4.71
C ALA A 61 -4.65 -9.28 -4.27
N PRO A 62 -4.80 -10.62 -4.31
CA PRO A 62 -5.96 -11.26 -3.73
C PRO A 62 -6.06 -10.84 -2.26
N PRO A 63 -7.29 -10.67 -1.72
CA PRO A 63 -7.45 -10.30 -0.32
C PRO A 63 -6.76 -11.34 0.55
N VAL A 64 -5.66 -10.94 1.19
CA VAL A 64 -5.07 -11.72 2.27
C VAL A 64 -6.01 -11.51 3.46
N VAL A 65 -7.00 -12.38 3.59
CA VAL A 65 -7.71 -12.55 4.87
C VAL A 65 -6.75 -13.34 5.76
N PRO A 66 -6.05 -12.73 6.73
CA PRO A 66 -5.47 -13.55 7.78
C PRO A 66 -6.63 -14.28 8.47
N PRO A 67 -6.53 -15.60 8.70
CA PRO A 67 -7.57 -16.38 9.39
C PRO A 67 -7.81 -15.98 10.86
N SER A 68 -7.35 -14.80 11.30
CA SER A 68 -7.41 -14.33 12.69
C SER A 68 -8.20 -13.03 12.89
N LEU A 69 -8.84 -12.46 11.86
CA LEU A 69 -9.67 -11.24 12.00
C LEU A 69 -11.18 -11.48 11.91
N ALA A 70 -11.63 -12.73 12.05
CA ALA A 70 -12.96 -13.00 12.59
C ALA A 70 -12.93 -12.69 14.10
N VAL A 71 -12.74 -11.41 14.46
CA VAL A 71 -13.09 -10.93 15.78
C VAL A 71 -14.60 -11.09 15.86
N ASP A 72 -15.00 -12.19 16.47
CA ASP A 72 -16.33 -12.52 16.91
C ASP A 72 -16.86 -11.31 17.69
N ARG A 73 -17.53 -10.39 16.99
CA ARG A 73 -18.30 -9.33 17.62
C ARG A 73 -19.54 -10.03 18.19
N LYS A 74 -19.36 -10.71 19.32
CA LYS A 74 -20.48 -11.10 20.16
C LYS A 74 -21.23 -9.80 20.50
N PRO A 75 -22.49 -9.61 20.06
CA PRO A 75 -23.24 -8.40 20.39
C PRO A 75 -23.42 -8.35 21.92
N PRO A 76 -23.39 -7.16 22.55
CA PRO A 76 -23.72 -7.06 23.96
C PRO A 76 -25.19 -7.49 24.12
N GLU A 77 -25.39 -8.60 24.82
CA GLU A 77 -26.70 -9.09 25.21
C GLU A 77 -27.39 -7.98 26.00
N SER A 78 -28.51 -7.49 25.44
CA SER A 78 -29.44 -6.61 26.11
C SER A 78 -30.00 -7.34 27.32
N ASN A 79 -29.45 -7.07 28.50
CA ASN A 79 -30.09 -7.40 29.76
C ASN A 79 -30.16 -6.15 30.64
N ALA A 80 -31.26 -5.43 30.50
CA ALA A 80 -31.89 -4.75 31.62
C ALA A 80 -33.40 -4.78 31.39
N THR A 81 -33.99 -5.95 31.64
CA THR A 81 -35.41 -6.05 32.00
C THR A 81 -35.47 -6.08 33.52
N ARG A 82 -35.83 -4.96 34.15
CA ARG A 82 -36.78 -4.84 35.29
C ARG A 82 -36.75 -3.45 35.89
#